data_AF-A0A924WXB1-F1
#
_entry.id   AF-A0A924WXB1-F1
#
_cell.length_a   1.000
_cell.length_b   1.000
_cell.length_c   1.000
_cell.angle_alpha   90.00
_cell.angle_beta   90.00
_cell.angle_gamma   90.00
#
_symmetry.space_group_name_H-M   'P 1'
#
loop_
_entity.id
_entity.type
_entity.pdbx_description
1 polymer ?
#
loop_
_entity_poly.entity_id
_entity_poly.type
_entity_poly.pdbx_seq_one_letter_code
_entity_poly.pdbx_strand_id
1 'polypeptide(L)'
;MKLIILGLICVVVFLSTLSSRAQPATGPTTQSAPTRKLSYKLSGGADKWDAEARKKIVAAMDAAVATYNEQGEFNRVITANYNPGTPTADANFDGWINFGGQVGKRTAMHEIAHTMGIGTQSKWHAMIKDGKWTGEHAIAQLREFDGPDAILHADRQHFWPYGLNFEKEGGEVNEKRHVKMVAALRRDMKLKD
;
A
#
# COMPACT_ATOMS: atom_id res chain seq x y z
N MET A 1 -51.92 21.19 62.15
CA MET A 1 -51.76 20.74 63.57
C MET A 1 -52.02 19.23 63.61
N LYS A 2 -51.07 18.44 64.16
CA LYS A 2 -51.04 16.95 64.36
C LYS A 2 -50.88 16.11 63.07
N LEU A 3 -49.78 15.37 62.79
CA LEU A 3 -49.05 14.29 63.52
C LEU A 3 -50.00 13.09 63.78
N ILE A 4 -49.77 11.80 63.50
CA ILE A 4 -48.65 10.83 63.51
C ILE A 4 -49.16 9.64 62.60
N ILE A 5 -48.38 8.73 61.99
CA ILE A 5 -47.97 7.42 62.54
C ILE A 5 -47.13 6.63 61.51
N LEU A 6 -45.99 6.13 62.02
CA LEU A 6 -45.08 5.12 61.47
C LEU A 6 -45.77 3.74 61.31
N GLY A 7 -45.51 3.05 60.21
CA GLY A 7 -45.82 1.63 60.04
C GLY A 7 -44.62 0.86 59.51
N LEU A 8 -43.95 0.14 60.41
CA LEU A 8 -42.83 -0.76 60.17
C LEU A 8 -43.33 -2.03 59.44
N ILE A 9 -42.78 -2.37 58.27
CA ILE A 9 -42.97 -3.69 57.66
C ILE A 9 -41.60 -4.35 57.52
N CYS A 10 -41.42 -5.39 58.30
CA CYS A 10 -40.37 -6.39 58.20
C CYS A 10 -40.63 -7.25 56.96
N VAL A 11 -39.72 -7.24 55.98
CA VAL A 11 -39.70 -8.26 54.91
C VAL A 11 -38.38 -9.00 55.00
N VAL A 12 -38.51 -10.27 55.37
CA VAL A 12 -37.50 -11.31 55.31
C VAL A 12 -37.10 -11.51 53.84
N VAL A 13 -35.86 -11.21 53.48
CA VAL A 13 -35.29 -11.55 52.17
C VAL A 13 -34.43 -12.80 52.34
N PHE A 14 -34.85 -13.86 51.66
CA PHE A 14 -34.11 -15.10 51.48
C PHE A 14 -32.72 -14.83 50.89
N LEU A 15 -31.66 -15.29 51.56
CA LEU A 15 -30.34 -15.43 50.95
C LEU A 15 -30.35 -16.61 49.97
N SER A 16 -30.48 -16.32 48.67
CA SER A 16 -30.09 -17.25 47.61
C SER A 16 -28.63 -17.03 47.26
N THR A 17 -27.80 -18.05 47.47
CA THR A 17 -26.40 -18.07 47.02
C THR A 17 -26.35 -18.17 45.49
N LEU A 18 -26.10 -17.03 44.83
CA LEU A 18 -25.77 -17.02 43.40
C LEU A 18 -24.30 -17.43 43.24
N SER A 19 -24.11 -18.63 42.68
CA SER A 19 -22.84 -19.07 42.13
C SER A 19 -22.49 -18.19 40.93
N SER A 20 -21.56 -17.25 41.13
CA SER A 20 -21.04 -16.37 40.06
C SER A 20 -20.14 -17.19 39.13
N ARG A 21 -20.73 -17.78 38.09
CA ARG A 21 -19.96 -18.12 36.89
C ARG A 21 -19.69 -16.82 36.15
N ALA A 22 -18.42 -16.41 36.11
CA ALA A 22 -17.98 -15.25 35.34
C ALA A 22 -18.43 -15.38 33.88
N GLN A 23 -19.30 -14.49 33.45
CA GLN A 23 -19.65 -14.28 32.05
C GLN A 23 -18.48 -13.54 31.38
N PRO A 24 -17.94 -14.00 30.25
CA PRO A 24 -16.90 -13.24 29.56
C PRO A 24 -17.49 -11.92 29.09
N ALA A 25 -16.88 -10.81 29.53
CA ALA A 25 -17.25 -9.48 29.12
C ALA A 25 -17.02 -9.31 27.61
N THR A 26 -18.10 -9.15 26.84
CA THR A 26 -18.03 -8.62 25.48
C THR A 26 -17.75 -7.11 25.58
N GLY A 27 -16.46 -6.76 25.65
CA GLY A 27 -16.04 -5.38 25.42
C GLY A 27 -16.41 -4.95 23.99
N PRO A 28 -16.58 -3.65 23.71
CA PRO A 28 -16.74 -3.17 22.36
C PRO A 28 -15.49 -3.56 21.57
N THR A 29 -15.64 -4.47 20.61
CA THR A 29 -14.65 -4.68 19.57
C THR A 29 -14.62 -3.42 18.74
N THR A 30 -13.68 -2.53 19.02
CA THR A 30 -13.24 -1.54 18.04
C THR A 30 -12.68 -2.35 16.87
N GLN A 31 -13.53 -2.64 15.88
CA GLN A 31 -13.09 -3.13 14.59
C GLN A 31 -12.17 -2.04 14.04
N SER A 32 -10.87 -2.29 14.09
CA SER A 32 -9.89 -1.44 13.42
C SER A 32 -10.32 -1.30 11.96
N ALA A 33 -10.24 -0.07 11.43
CA ALA A 33 -10.40 0.13 10.00
C ALA A 33 -9.49 -0.88 9.26
N PRO A 34 -9.95 -1.47 8.14
CA PRO A 34 -9.12 -2.41 7.39
C PRO A 34 -7.78 -1.73 7.09
N THR A 35 -6.69 -2.31 7.57
CA THR A 35 -5.36 -1.75 7.31
C THR A 35 -5.13 -1.79 5.80
N ARG A 36 -5.02 -0.63 5.15
CA ARG A 36 -4.72 -0.53 3.71
C ARG A 36 -3.31 -1.04 3.48
N LYS A 37 -3.17 -2.33 3.19
CA LYS A 37 -1.89 -2.99 2.96
C LYS A 37 -1.76 -3.43 1.52
N LEU A 38 -0.60 -3.12 0.94
CA LEU A 38 -0.17 -3.72 -0.29
C LEU A 38 0.14 -5.18 0.01
N SER A 39 -0.36 -6.08 -0.82
CA SER A 39 -0.02 -7.49 -0.78
C SER A 39 0.16 -8.02 -2.19
N TYR A 40 0.73 -9.21 -2.31
CA TYR A 40 0.87 -9.88 -3.59
C TYR A 40 0.57 -11.37 -3.49
N LYS A 41 0.28 -11.97 -4.64
CA LYS A 41 0.22 -13.41 -4.86
C LYS A 41 1.03 -13.75 -6.11
N LEU A 42 1.49 -15.00 -6.19
CA LEU A 42 2.02 -15.53 -7.45
C LEU A 42 0.86 -15.90 -8.39
N SER A 43 1.08 -15.78 -9.69
CA SER A 43 0.10 -16.22 -10.69
C SER A 43 -0.05 -17.76 -10.68
N GLY A 44 -1.08 -18.27 -11.37
CA GLY A 44 -1.32 -19.71 -11.47
C GLY A 44 -0.16 -20.43 -12.17
N GLY A 45 0.19 -21.62 -11.68
CA GLY A 45 1.31 -22.41 -12.23
C GLY A 45 2.69 -22.04 -11.69
N ALA A 46 2.76 -21.17 -10.66
CA ALA A 46 4.02 -20.79 -10.03
C ALA A 46 4.79 -21.93 -9.35
N ASP A 47 4.14 -23.07 -9.12
CA ASP A 47 4.75 -24.33 -8.69
C ASP A 47 5.63 -24.96 -9.78
N LYS A 48 5.43 -24.61 -11.05
CA LYS A 48 6.14 -25.17 -12.21
C LYS A 48 7.22 -24.24 -12.79
N TRP A 49 7.39 -23.07 -12.21
CA TRP A 49 8.43 -22.13 -12.65
C TRP A 49 9.83 -22.68 -12.37
N ASP A 50 10.81 -22.13 -13.08
CA ASP A 50 12.20 -22.29 -12.69
C ASP A 50 12.38 -21.87 -11.21
N ALA A 51 13.02 -22.74 -10.44
CA ALA A 51 13.09 -22.60 -8.99
C ALA A 51 13.88 -21.36 -8.57
N GLU A 52 14.95 -21.03 -9.29
CA GLU A 52 15.79 -19.86 -9.00
C GLU A 52 15.09 -18.56 -9.41
N ALA A 53 14.42 -18.53 -10.56
CA ALA A 53 13.58 -17.40 -10.96
C ALA A 53 12.47 -17.16 -9.93
N ARG A 54 11.76 -18.21 -9.51
CA ARG A 54 10.71 -18.13 -8.49
C ARG A 54 11.25 -17.56 -7.18
N LYS A 55 12.38 -18.07 -6.71
CA LYS A 55 13.05 -17.59 -5.48
C LYS A 55 13.41 -16.10 -5.56
N LYS A 56 13.98 -15.66 -6.68
CA LYS A 56 14.33 -14.25 -6.92
C LYS A 56 13.11 -13.34 -6.95
N ILE A 57 12.03 -13.75 -7.62
CA ILE A 57 10.78 -12.99 -7.70
C ILE A 57 10.15 -12.85 -6.31
N VAL A 58 10.07 -13.94 -5.54
CA VAL A 58 9.55 -13.91 -4.17
C VAL A 58 10.36 -12.95 -3.31
N ALA A 59 11.70 -13.08 -3.31
CA ALA A 59 12.56 -12.19 -2.54
C ALA A 59 12.42 -10.71 -2.95
N ALA A 60 12.30 -10.42 -4.24
CA ALA A 60 12.10 -9.07 -4.75
C ALA A 60 10.74 -8.49 -4.33
N MET A 61 9.66 -9.26 -4.47
CA MET A 61 8.31 -8.85 -4.11
C MET A 61 8.15 -8.68 -2.60
N ASP A 62 8.69 -9.60 -1.78
CA ASP A 62 8.67 -9.49 -0.33
C ASP A 62 9.34 -8.18 0.13
N ALA A 63 10.55 -7.89 -0.39
CA ALA A 63 11.28 -6.68 -0.05
C ALA A 63 10.58 -5.40 -0.55
N ALA A 64 10.02 -5.41 -1.77
CA ALA A 64 9.33 -4.26 -2.33
C ALA A 64 8.02 -3.97 -1.58
N VAL A 65 7.20 -4.98 -1.31
CA VAL A 65 5.96 -4.85 -0.54
C VAL A 65 6.22 -4.39 0.88
N ALA A 66 7.29 -4.90 1.52
CA ALA A 66 7.70 -4.42 2.84
C ALA A 66 8.02 -2.91 2.81
N THR A 67 8.80 -2.43 1.84
CA THR A 67 9.11 -1.00 1.71
C THR A 67 7.88 -0.16 1.40
N TYR A 68 6.99 -0.61 0.52
CA TYR A 68 5.73 0.10 0.24
C TYR A 68 4.85 0.23 1.49
N ASN A 69 4.71 -0.85 2.26
CA ASN A 69 3.90 -0.85 3.50
C ASN A 69 4.55 -0.10 4.67
N GLU A 70 5.88 0.07 4.67
CA GLU A 70 6.57 0.89 5.67
C GLU A 70 6.44 2.39 5.38
N GLN A 71 6.44 2.77 4.10
CA GLN A 71 6.53 4.17 3.66
C GLN A 71 5.20 4.78 3.21
N GLY A 72 4.14 3.99 3.09
CA GLY A 72 2.83 4.48 2.68
C GLY A 72 1.69 3.48 2.90
N GLU A 73 0.48 3.91 2.53
CA GLU A 73 -0.73 3.11 2.61
C GLU A 73 -1.28 2.90 1.19
N PHE A 74 -1.33 1.64 0.76
CA PHE A 74 -1.88 1.28 -0.55
C PHE A 74 -2.77 0.06 -0.36
N ASN A 75 -4.03 0.12 -0.82
CA ASN A 75 -4.95 -1.01 -0.71
C ASN A 75 -5.04 -1.77 -2.04
N ARG A 76 -4.08 -2.68 -2.30
CA ARG A 76 -4.03 -3.42 -3.57
C ARG A 76 -3.46 -4.82 -3.37
N VAL A 77 -3.98 -5.76 -4.16
CA VAL A 77 -3.41 -7.11 -4.32
C VAL A 77 -2.78 -7.20 -5.70
N ILE A 78 -1.48 -7.47 -5.75
CA ILE A 78 -0.71 -7.61 -6.99
C ILE A 78 -0.57 -9.09 -7.35
N THR A 79 -0.60 -9.41 -8.63
CA THR A 79 -0.26 -10.72 -9.16
C THR A 79 1.12 -10.67 -9.80
N ALA A 80 2.10 -11.29 -9.16
CA ALA A 80 3.44 -11.45 -9.73
C ALA A 80 3.47 -12.71 -10.60
N ASN A 81 3.93 -12.56 -11.83
CA ASN A 81 4.07 -13.62 -12.82
C ASN A 81 5.53 -13.74 -13.27
N TYR A 82 5.94 -14.95 -13.65
CA TYR A 82 7.19 -15.19 -14.34
C TYR A 82 6.92 -15.47 -15.82
N ASN A 83 7.55 -14.70 -16.70
CA ASN A 83 7.53 -14.92 -18.14
C ASN A 83 8.96 -14.73 -18.70
N PRO A 84 9.69 -15.82 -19.00
CA PRO A 84 11.06 -15.72 -19.52
C PRO A 84 11.16 -15.00 -20.88
N GLY A 85 10.05 -14.88 -21.62
CA GLY A 85 9.99 -14.11 -22.87
C GLY A 85 9.93 -12.60 -22.68
N THR A 86 9.74 -12.11 -21.45
CA THR A 86 9.74 -10.68 -21.14
C THR A 86 11.20 -10.18 -21.03
N PRO A 87 11.66 -9.23 -21.86
CA PRO A 87 13.07 -8.82 -21.86
C PRO A 87 13.55 -8.24 -20.51
N THR A 88 12.67 -7.55 -19.80
CA THR A 88 12.95 -6.93 -18.50
C THR A 88 11.89 -7.36 -17.48
N ALA A 89 10.93 -6.49 -17.22
CA ALA A 89 9.68 -6.70 -16.52
C ALA A 89 8.66 -5.71 -17.13
N ASP A 90 7.37 -6.01 -16.98
CA ASP A 90 6.28 -5.11 -17.36
C ASP A 90 5.10 -5.28 -16.40
N ALA A 91 4.28 -4.24 -16.32
CA ALA A 91 3.11 -4.25 -15.45
C ALA A 91 1.94 -3.47 -16.03
N ASN A 92 0.74 -3.77 -15.52
CA ASN A 92 -0.48 -3.08 -15.89
C ASN A 92 -1.28 -2.62 -14.67
N PHE A 93 -2.25 -1.74 -14.93
CA PHE A 93 -3.07 -1.17 -13.87
C PHE A 93 -3.99 -2.18 -13.17
N ASP A 94 -4.26 -3.34 -13.76
CA ASP A 94 -5.06 -4.40 -13.14
C ASP A 94 -4.29 -5.15 -12.04
N GLY A 95 -3.05 -4.75 -11.77
CA GLY A 95 -2.23 -5.32 -10.71
C GLY A 95 -1.41 -6.52 -11.17
N TRP A 96 -1.22 -6.71 -12.48
CA TRP A 96 -0.35 -7.76 -13.01
C TRP A 96 1.07 -7.23 -13.21
N ILE A 97 2.07 -8.03 -12.81
CA ILE A 97 3.48 -7.80 -13.11
C ILE A 97 4.06 -9.06 -13.76
N ASN A 98 4.66 -8.94 -14.95
CA ASN A 98 5.52 -9.94 -15.55
C ASN A 98 6.98 -9.67 -15.20
N PHE A 99 7.63 -10.63 -14.55
CA PHE A 99 9.08 -10.65 -14.40
C PHE A 99 9.71 -11.53 -15.48
N GLY A 100 10.77 -11.03 -16.12
CA GLY A 100 11.56 -11.78 -17.10
C GLY A 100 13.06 -11.58 -16.87
N GLY A 101 13.74 -10.91 -17.81
CA GLY A 101 15.19 -10.72 -17.78
C GLY A 101 15.71 -9.83 -16.64
N GLN A 102 14.86 -9.02 -16.01
CA GLN A 102 15.23 -8.21 -14.84
C GLN A 102 14.37 -8.56 -13.64
N VAL A 103 15.02 -8.98 -12.56
CA VAL A 103 14.38 -9.31 -11.29
C VAL A 103 15.23 -8.78 -10.15
N GLY A 104 14.64 -7.94 -9.31
CA GLY A 104 15.28 -7.32 -8.15
C GLY A 104 14.31 -6.41 -7.43
N LYS A 105 14.62 -6.03 -6.18
CA LYS A 105 13.75 -5.16 -5.37
C LYS A 105 13.42 -3.85 -6.10
N ARG A 106 14.43 -3.19 -6.67
CA ARG A 106 14.31 -1.94 -7.45
C ARG A 106 13.33 -2.09 -8.60
N THR A 107 13.50 -3.12 -9.43
CA THR A 107 12.58 -3.45 -10.53
C THR A 107 11.17 -3.73 -10.02
N ALA A 108 11.01 -4.55 -8.97
CA ALA A 108 9.69 -4.83 -8.40
C ALA A 108 9.00 -3.55 -7.90
N MET A 109 9.73 -2.63 -7.24
CA MET A 109 9.16 -1.35 -6.81
C MET A 109 8.70 -0.47 -7.97
N HIS A 110 9.51 -0.42 -9.04
CA HIS A 110 9.18 0.27 -10.29
C HIS A 110 7.90 -0.31 -10.93
N GLU A 111 7.83 -1.63 -11.09
CA GLU A 111 6.65 -2.29 -11.66
C GLU A 111 5.39 -2.12 -10.79
N ILE A 112 5.54 -2.12 -9.46
CA ILE A 112 4.43 -1.81 -8.54
C ILE A 112 3.89 -0.41 -8.83
N ALA A 113 4.73 0.59 -9.11
CA ALA A 113 4.26 1.94 -9.46
C ALA A 113 3.38 1.93 -10.72
N HIS A 114 3.71 1.13 -11.73
CA HIS A 114 2.86 0.96 -12.91
C HIS A 114 1.49 0.36 -12.57
N THR A 115 1.43 -0.59 -11.62
CA THR A 115 0.14 -1.09 -11.10
C THR A 115 -0.69 -0.02 -10.38
N MET A 116 -0.03 1.05 -9.96
CA MET A 116 -0.63 2.19 -9.27
C MET A 116 -1.05 3.33 -10.21
N GLY A 117 -0.93 3.16 -11.53
CA GLY A 117 -1.41 4.13 -12.52
C GLY A 117 -0.32 5.00 -13.14
N ILE A 118 0.93 4.85 -12.71
CA ILE A 118 2.07 5.52 -13.35
C ILE A 118 2.23 4.92 -14.75
N GLY A 119 2.14 5.73 -15.80
CA GLY A 119 2.29 5.27 -17.19
C GLY A 119 1.17 4.38 -17.75
N THR A 120 0.20 3.96 -16.93
CA THR A 120 -0.84 2.97 -17.30
C THR A 120 -2.26 3.53 -17.31
N GLN A 121 -2.44 4.79 -16.90
CA GLN A 121 -3.75 5.45 -16.81
C GLN A 121 -3.83 6.66 -17.75
N SER A 122 -5.00 6.93 -18.31
CA SER A 122 -5.21 8.15 -19.14
C SER A 122 -4.95 9.43 -18.35
N LYS A 123 -5.26 9.42 -17.05
CA LYS A 123 -4.98 10.52 -16.12
C LYS A 123 -3.50 10.81 -15.94
N TRP A 124 -2.62 9.82 -16.14
CA TRP A 124 -1.17 10.04 -16.13
C TRP A 124 -0.77 11.05 -17.21
N HIS A 125 -1.19 10.78 -18.44
CA HIS A 125 -0.88 11.64 -19.58
C HIS A 125 -1.48 13.04 -19.46
N ALA A 126 -2.66 13.15 -18.85
CA ALA A 126 -3.32 14.45 -18.63
C ALA A 126 -2.55 15.37 -17.65
N MET A 127 -1.69 14.80 -16.82
CA MET A 127 -0.87 15.54 -15.84
C MET A 127 0.51 15.92 -16.38
N ILE A 128 0.79 15.63 -17.64
CA ILE A 128 2.11 15.88 -18.26
C ILE A 128 1.96 16.98 -19.30
N LYS A 129 2.74 18.05 -19.12
CA LYS A 129 2.87 19.14 -20.08
C LYS A 129 4.35 19.42 -20.32
N ASP A 130 4.76 19.43 -21.59
CA ASP A 130 6.14 19.70 -22.01
C ASP A 130 7.19 18.84 -21.28
N GLY A 131 6.88 17.55 -21.08
CA GLY A 131 7.75 16.58 -20.41
C GLY A 131 7.87 16.76 -18.89
N LYS A 132 6.95 17.51 -18.28
CA LYS A 132 6.93 17.81 -16.84
C LYS A 132 5.59 17.45 -16.24
N TRP A 133 5.63 16.92 -15.03
CA TRP A 133 4.42 16.73 -14.23
C TRP A 133 3.86 18.07 -13.77
N THR A 134 2.54 18.22 -13.79
CA THR A 134 1.86 19.48 -13.43
C THR A 134 1.06 19.40 -12.13
N GLY A 135 1.01 18.23 -11.48
CA GLY A 135 0.24 18.03 -10.25
C GLY A 135 0.93 18.63 -9.01
N GLU A 136 0.13 19.31 -8.19
CA GLU A 136 0.61 20.07 -7.05
C GLU A 136 1.21 19.19 -5.95
N HIS A 137 0.67 17.99 -5.72
CA HIS A 137 1.09 17.14 -4.61
C HIS A 137 2.44 16.51 -4.90
N ALA A 138 2.65 15.96 -6.10
CA ALA A 138 3.94 15.35 -6.43
C ALA A 138 5.04 16.40 -6.58
N ILE A 139 4.73 17.59 -7.10
CA ILE A 139 5.69 18.70 -7.15
C ILE A 139 6.09 19.15 -5.72
N ALA A 140 5.12 19.32 -4.82
CA ALA A 140 5.42 19.67 -3.44
C ALA A 140 6.27 18.60 -2.76
N GLN A 141 5.90 17.32 -2.92
CA GLN A 141 6.65 16.20 -2.36
C GLN A 141 8.10 16.15 -2.86
N LEU A 142 8.34 16.41 -4.14
CA LEU A 142 9.69 16.47 -4.70
C LEU A 142 10.49 17.65 -4.11
N ARG A 143 9.86 18.81 -3.94
CA ARG A 143 10.52 20.01 -3.41
C ARG A 143 10.87 19.90 -1.94
N GLU A 144 10.12 19.11 -1.17
CA GLU A 144 10.51 18.72 0.19
C GLU A 144 11.82 17.91 0.21
N PHE A 145 12.10 17.15 -0.85
CA PHE A 145 13.29 16.32 -0.93
C PHE A 145 14.51 17.06 -1.45
N ASP A 146 14.32 17.88 -2.50
CA ASP A 146 15.40 18.36 -3.36
C ASP A 146 15.45 19.89 -3.46
N GLY A 147 14.58 20.59 -2.73
CA GLY A 147 14.53 22.04 -2.67
C GLY A 147 13.51 22.67 -3.64
N PRO A 148 13.27 23.99 -3.50
CA PRO A 148 12.15 24.68 -4.15
C PRO A 148 12.20 24.67 -5.68
N ASP A 149 13.40 24.58 -6.27
CA ASP A 149 13.60 24.65 -7.72
C ASP A 149 13.54 23.28 -8.40
N ALA A 150 13.29 22.20 -7.63
CA ALA A 150 13.21 20.85 -8.18
C ALA A 150 12.07 20.73 -9.21
N ILE A 151 12.38 20.07 -10.34
CA ILE A 151 11.47 19.85 -11.46
C ILE A 151 11.17 18.35 -11.55
N LEU A 152 9.88 18.01 -11.48
CA LEU A 152 9.40 16.66 -11.71
C LEU A 152 9.17 16.44 -13.20
N HIS A 153 10.02 15.61 -13.79
CA HIS A 153 9.89 15.21 -15.17
C HIS A 153 9.07 13.93 -15.30
N ALA A 154 8.35 13.82 -16.42
CA ALA A 154 7.59 12.62 -16.74
C ALA A 154 7.42 12.47 -18.25
N ASP A 155 7.31 11.22 -18.69
CA ASP A 155 7.03 10.85 -20.07
C ASP A 155 5.81 9.93 -20.17
N ARG A 156 5.67 9.21 -21.28
CA ARG A 156 4.54 8.31 -21.51
C ARG A 156 4.44 7.19 -20.47
N GLN A 157 5.52 6.82 -19.80
CA GLN A 157 5.56 5.67 -18.89
C GLN A 157 6.16 6.02 -17.53
N HIS A 158 7.16 6.89 -17.47
CA HIS A 158 8.04 7.03 -16.32
C HIS A 158 8.05 8.47 -15.78
N PHE A 159 8.54 8.62 -14.54
CA PHE A 159 8.92 9.91 -13.98
C PHE A 159 10.36 9.88 -13.49
N TRP A 160 10.95 11.06 -13.35
CA TRP A 160 12.22 11.25 -12.67
C TRP A 160 12.30 12.64 -12.01
N PRO A 161 13.02 12.79 -10.90
CA PRO A 161 13.79 11.76 -10.18
C PRO A 161 12.93 10.75 -9.40
N TYR A 162 13.58 9.71 -8.86
CA TYR A 162 12.98 8.65 -8.01
C TYR A 162 11.98 7.70 -8.70
N GLY A 163 11.99 7.61 -10.02
CA GLY A 163 11.20 6.63 -10.78
C GLY A 163 11.70 5.18 -10.68
N LEU A 164 12.95 4.99 -10.24
CA LEU A 164 13.62 3.68 -10.20
C LEU A 164 13.73 3.02 -11.59
N ASN A 165 13.93 3.84 -12.62
CA ASN A 165 13.95 3.48 -14.04
C ASN A 165 15.20 2.65 -14.40
N PHE A 166 16.31 2.90 -13.69
CA PHE A 166 17.57 2.21 -13.92
C PHE A 166 18.11 1.57 -12.64
N GLU A 167 18.95 0.54 -12.78
CA GLU A 167 19.51 -0.20 -11.64
C GLU A 167 20.24 0.69 -10.65
N LYS A 168 21.02 1.65 -11.16
CA LYS A 168 21.77 2.63 -10.37
C LYS A 168 20.89 3.59 -9.54
N GLU A 169 19.58 3.61 -9.77
CA GLU A 169 18.65 4.47 -9.02
C GLU A 169 18.13 3.80 -7.74
N GLY A 170 18.43 2.51 -7.53
CA GLY A 170 18.10 1.80 -6.29
C GLY A 170 18.86 2.35 -5.07
N GLY A 171 18.49 1.85 -3.89
CA GLY A 171 19.09 2.27 -2.62
C GLY A 171 18.09 2.88 -1.66
N GLU A 172 18.36 2.76 -0.37
CA GLU A 172 17.39 2.97 0.71
C GLU A 172 16.69 4.34 0.63
N VAL A 173 17.43 5.42 0.40
CA VAL A 173 16.86 6.77 0.32
C VAL A 173 15.94 6.92 -0.88
N ASN A 174 16.38 6.46 -2.06
CA ASN A 174 15.62 6.59 -3.30
C ASN A 174 14.37 5.71 -3.27
N GLU A 175 14.45 4.51 -2.70
CA GLU A 175 13.32 3.59 -2.53
C GLU A 175 12.25 4.19 -1.61
N LYS A 176 12.64 4.83 -0.50
CA LYS A 176 11.69 5.53 0.38
C LYS A 176 11.05 6.73 -0.32
N ARG A 177 11.85 7.54 -1.02
CA ARG A 177 11.34 8.70 -1.79
C ARG A 177 10.42 8.25 -2.92
N HIS A 178 10.72 7.15 -3.59
CA HIS A 178 9.88 6.55 -4.64
C HIS A 178 8.46 6.28 -4.14
N VAL A 179 8.30 5.60 -3.00
CA VAL A 179 6.96 5.28 -2.46
C VAL A 179 6.16 6.55 -2.17
N LYS A 180 6.80 7.57 -1.59
CA LYS A 180 6.17 8.87 -1.31
C LYS A 180 5.76 9.60 -2.59
N MET A 181 6.63 9.58 -3.62
CA MET A 181 6.32 10.12 -4.93
C MET A 181 5.12 9.41 -5.57
N VAL A 182 5.07 8.07 -5.53
CA VAL A 182 3.96 7.28 -6.06
C VAL A 182 2.63 7.64 -5.37
N ALA A 183 2.63 7.79 -4.05
CA ALA A 183 1.44 8.23 -3.32
C ALA A 183 0.97 9.63 -3.75
N ALA A 184 1.90 10.58 -3.90
CA ALA A 184 1.58 11.94 -4.32
C ALA A 184 1.07 12.02 -5.78
N LEU A 185 1.69 11.27 -6.69
CA LEU A 185 1.26 11.13 -8.09
C LEU A 185 -0.15 10.54 -8.19
N ARG A 186 -0.47 9.51 -7.40
CA ARG A 186 -1.83 8.95 -7.32
C ARG A 186 -2.86 9.96 -6.84
N ARG A 187 -2.49 10.77 -5.84
CA ARG A 187 -3.36 11.82 -5.28
C ARG A 187 -3.68 12.89 -6.33
N ASP A 188 -2.66 13.34 -7.05
CA ASP A 188 -2.79 14.25 -8.18
C ASP A 188 -3.73 13.70 -9.27
N MET A 189 -3.59 12.42 -9.62
CA MET A 189 -4.49 11.73 -10.56
C MET A 189 -5.87 11.39 -9.97
N LYS A 190 -6.11 11.65 -8.68
CA LYS A 190 -7.35 11.29 -7.98
C LYS A 190 -7.72 9.81 -8.23
N LEU A 191 -6.72 8.93 -8.16
CA LEU A 191 -6.93 7.48 -8.24
C LEU A 191 -7.35 6.98 -6.85
N LYS A 192 -8.38 6.14 -6.81
CA LYS A 192 -8.78 5.47 -5.58
C LYS A 192 -7.97 4.19 -5.42
N ASP A 193 -7.73 3.80 -4.17
CA ASP A 193 -7.22 2.47 -3.84
C ASP A 193 -8.36 1.44 -3.89
#